data_AF-A0A3A5L2U8-F1
#
_entry.id   AF-A0A3A5L2U8-F1
#
_cell.length_a   1.000
_cell.length_b   1.000
_cell.length_c   1.000
_cell.angle_alpha   90.00
_cell.angle_beta   90.00
_cell.angle_gamma   90.00
#
_symmetry.space_group_name_H-M   'P 1'
#
loop_
_entity.id
_entity.type
_entity.pdbx_description
1 polymer ?
#
loop_
_entity_poly.entity_id
_entity_poly.type
_entity_poly.pdbx_seq_one_letter_code
_entity_poly.pdbx_strand_id
1 'polypeptide(L)'
;MPKVTPLPDKDALLACFKFPEAADYFLEQFENILKEAGGDVYKKSEPILNKIRDFVKNTHYQRDARGFPWDGDTQMRTDFQNLQHHLAEAAVRTITAIIKGIVKMDVAVGRAAQLLRGYSEEGVALKGVPVESLDKLFNAWLAENNYLSKGSVIYQTNEHGDIVKDKEGNPLRADAEKIMQLMGDEKKGFGRFLQDRGLEVVVQQHQYPEQAQAPDKQRGAQDTAKKGKAVPAPQETRPEVPSTAESPTSGGRMGG
;
A
#
# COMPACT_ATOMS: atom_id res chain seq x y z
N MET A 1 10.12 -43.93 23.35
CA MET A 1 10.05 -43.23 22.05
C MET A 1 9.67 -41.79 22.33
N PRO A 2 10.34 -40.78 21.76
CA PRO A 2 9.86 -39.40 21.90
C PRO A 2 8.44 -39.33 21.32
N LYS A 3 7.47 -38.83 22.10
CA LYS A 3 6.13 -38.53 21.58
C LYS A 3 6.31 -37.44 20.53
N VAL A 4 6.09 -37.77 19.26
CA VAL A 4 5.97 -36.76 18.22
C VAL A 4 4.58 -36.15 18.38
N THR A 5 4.49 -35.00 19.04
CA THR A 5 3.23 -34.24 19.08
C THR A 5 2.90 -33.83 17.64
N PRO A 6 1.77 -34.30 17.06
CA PRO A 6 1.41 -33.94 15.70
C PRO A 6 1.13 -32.44 15.62
N LEU A 7 1.68 -31.78 14.61
CA LEU A 7 1.41 -30.36 14.38
C LEU A 7 -0.03 -30.18 13.87
N PRO A 8 -0.72 -29.11 14.29
CA PRO A 8 -2.03 -28.78 13.73
C PRO A 8 -1.90 -28.47 12.24
N ASP A 9 -2.90 -28.90 11.48
CA ASP A 9 -2.98 -28.57 10.06
C ASP A 9 -3.43 -27.11 9.85
N LYS A 10 -3.38 -26.68 8.59
CA LYS A 10 -3.73 -25.31 8.20
C LYS A 10 -5.18 -24.98 8.56
N ASP A 11 -6.11 -25.91 8.39
CA ASP A 11 -7.54 -25.65 8.57
C ASP A 11 -7.90 -25.51 10.05
N ALA A 12 -7.28 -26.31 10.92
CA ALA A 12 -7.37 -26.17 12.37
C ALA A 12 -6.85 -24.79 12.81
N LEU A 13 -5.69 -24.37 12.29
CA LEU A 13 -5.14 -23.04 12.59
C LEU A 13 -6.09 -21.93 12.11
N LEU A 14 -6.62 -22.03 10.89
CA LEU A 14 -7.57 -21.06 10.34
C LEU A 14 -8.88 -20.99 11.13
N ALA A 15 -9.32 -22.10 11.72
CA ALA A 15 -10.50 -22.11 12.59
C ALA A 15 -10.26 -21.28 13.86
N CYS A 16 -9.06 -21.34 14.45
CA CYS A 16 -8.72 -20.58 15.66
C CYS A 16 -8.78 -19.06 15.46
N PHE A 17 -8.41 -18.55 14.26
CA PHE A 17 -8.49 -17.12 13.94
C PHE A 17 -9.92 -16.55 13.95
N LYS A 18 -10.95 -17.40 14.01
CA LYS A 18 -12.36 -16.97 14.09
C LYS A 18 -12.81 -16.63 15.52
N PHE A 19 -11.98 -16.92 16.53
CA PHE A 19 -12.31 -16.75 17.95
C PHE A 19 -11.38 -15.74 18.63
N PRO A 20 -11.61 -14.43 18.44
CA PRO A 20 -10.77 -13.40 19.04
C PRO A 20 -10.76 -13.44 20.59
N GLU A 21 -11.82 -13.95 21.23
CA GLU A 21 -11.89 -14.10 22.69
C GLU A 21 -10.83 -15.06 23.23
N ALA A 22 -10.40 -16.03 22.42
CA ALA A 22 -9.44 -17.06 22.79
C ALA A 22 -8.05 -16.79 22.22
N ALA A 23 -7.77 -15.57 21.73
CA ALA A 23 -6.54 -15.24 21.01
C ALA A 23 -5.28 -15.50 21.85
N ASP A 24 -5.25 -15.07 23.12
CA ASP A 24 -4.12 -15.31 24.02
C ASP A 24 -3.89 -16.80 24.27
N TYR A 25 -4.97 -17.53 24.53
CA TYR A 25 -4.91 -18.98 24.74
C TYR A 25 -4.43 -19.70 23.48
N PHE A 26 -4.87 -19.28 22.29
CA PHE A 26 -4.42 -19.84 21.02
C PHE A 26 -2.90 -19.68 20.84
N LEU A 27 -2.36 -18.48 21.09
CA LEU A 27 -0.92 -18.24 21.03
C LEU A 27 -0.16 -19.11 22.03
N GLU A 28 -0.61 -19.15 23.29
CA GLU A 28 0.02 -19.94 24.35
C GLU A 28 0.06 -21.43 23.99
N GLN A 29 -1.06 -22.00 23.57
CA GLN A 29 -1.14 -23.41 23.18
C GLN A 29 -0.27 -23.73 21.97
N PHE A 30 -0.26 -22.85 20.96
CA PHE A 30 0.57 -23.07 19.79
C PHE A 30 2.06 -23.01 20.13
N GLU A 31 2.50 -22.07 20.98
CA GLU A 31 3.87 -22.03 21.47
C GLU A 31 4.25 -23.29 22.27
N ASN A 32 3.34 -23.82 23.09
CA ASN A 32 3.58 -25.04 23.84
C ASN A 32 3.73 -26.26 22.91
N ILE A 33 2.86 -26.40 21.91
CA ILE A 33 2.98 -27.47 20.89
C ILE A 33 4.33 -27.38 20.17
N LEU A 34 4.78 -26.18 19.79
CA LEU A 34 6.06 -26.01 19.11
C LEU A 34 7.26 -26.33 20.02
N LYS A 35 7.19 -25.99 21.31
CA LYS A 35 8.23 -26.33 22.30
C LYS A 35 8.33 -27.84 22.48
N GLU A 36 7.21 -28.55 22.54
CA GLU A 36 7.16 -30.02 22.63
C GLU A 36 7.65 -30.71 21.36
N ALA A 37 7.37 -30.15 20.18
CA ALA A 37 7.80 -30.70 18.90
C ALA A 37 9.31 -30.53 18.61
N GLY A 38 10.01 -29.67 19.37
CA GLY A 38 11.46 -29.48 19.32
C GLY A 38 11.94 -28.27 18.49
N GLY A 39 13.20 -27.88 18.70
CA GLY A 39 13.74 -26.59 18.25
C GLY A 39 13.75 -26.34 16.73
N ASP A 40 13.94 -27.38 15.91
CA ASP A 40 13.93 -27.24 14.45
C ASP A 40 12.52 -26.97 13.92
N VAL A 41 11.49 -27.54 14.56
CA VAL A 41 10.08 -27.30 14.24
C VAL A 41 9.68 -25.90 14.66
N TYR A 42 10.12 -25.45 15.84
CA TYR A 42 9.88 -24.09 16.32
C TYR A 42 10.39 -23.04 15.31
N LYS A 43 11.64 -23.18 14.83
CA LYS A 43 12.23 -22.26 13.84
C LYS A 43 11.47 -22.26 12.51
N LYS A 44 11.09 -23.44 12.01
CA LYS A 44 10.32 -23.56 10.75
C LYS A 44 8.92 -22.94 10.85
N SER A 45 8.34 -22.96 12.04
CA SER A 45 7.00 -22.44 12.31
C SER A 45 6.98 -20.96 12.70
N GLU A 46 8.13 -20.30 12.81
CA GLU A 46 8.25 -18.89 13.17
C GLU A 46 7.37 -17.95 12.31
N PRO A 47 7.25 -18.12 10.98
CA PRO A 47 6.36 -17.28 10.18
C PRO A 47 4.88 -17.43 10.56
N ILE A 48 4.44 -18.63 10.96
CA ILE A 48 3.07 -18.88 11.40
C ILE A 48 2.87 -18.33 12.80
N LEU A 49 3.83 -18.57 13.69
CA LEU A 49 3.82 -18.06 15.06
C LEU A 49 3.73 -16.53 15.07
N ASN A 50 4.48 -15.84 14.21
CA ASN A 50 4.40 -14.39 14.07
C ASN A 50 3.03 -13.92 13.58
N LYS A 51 2.38 -14.63 12.65
CA LYS A 51 1.00 -14.32 12.26
C LYS A 51 0.00 -14.48 13.40
N ILE A 52 0.19 -15.48 14.26
CA ILE A 52 -0.66 -15.68 15.45
C ILE A 52 -0.42 -14.55 16.45
N ARG A 53 0.85 -14.17 16.70
CA ARG A 53 1.18 -13.00 17.55
C ARG A 53 0.57 -11.71 17.01
N ASP A 54 0.63 -11.48 15.71
CA ASP A 54 0.01 -10.32 15.07
C ASP A 54 -1.51 -10.33 15.24
N PHE A 55 -2.15 -11.50 15.14
CA PHE A 55 -3.59 -11.64 15.40
C PHE A 55 -3.95 -11.34 16.86
N VAL A 56 -3.21 -11.87 17.83
CA VAL A 56 -3.40 -11.57 19.25
C VAL A 56 -3.26 -10.06 19.49
N LYS A 57 -2.19 -9.48 18.98
CA LYS A 57 -1.93 -8.04 19.11
C LYS A 57 -3.03 -7.19 18.50
N ASN A 58 -3.48 -7.52 17.29
CA ASN A 58 -4.58 -6.81 16.63
C ASN A 58 -5.89 -6.96 17.39
N THR A 59 -6.15 -8.13 17.97
CA THR A 59 -7.34 -8.38 18.79
C THR A 59 -7.34 -7.49 20.04
N HIS A 60 -6.20 -7.39 20.73
CA HIS A 60 -6.05 -6.45 21.84
C HIS A 60 -6.27 -5.01 21.39
N TYR A 61 -5.66 -4.57 20.29
CA TYR A 61 -5.90 -3.23 19.75
C TYR A 61 -7.35 -2.96 19.34
N GLN A 62 -8.10 -3.97 18.90
CA GLN A 62 -9.53 -3.82 18.61
C GLN A 62 -10.37 -3.72 19.89
N ARG A 63 -9.96 -4.37 20.98
CA ARG A 63 -10.76 -4.54 22.21
C ARG A 63 -10.31 -3.67 23.39
N ASP A 64 -9.13 -3.06 23.30
CA ASP A 64 -8.62 -2.10 24.26
C ASP A 64 -9.62 -0.95 24.46
N ALA A 65 -9.56 -0.33 25.64
CA ALA A 65 -10.56 0.63 26.10
C ALA A 65 -10.88 1.70 25.04
N ARG A 66 -12.14 1.70 24.56
CA ARG A 66 -12.63 2.52 23.45
C ARG A 66 -13.12 3.90 23.88
N GLY A 67 -12.68 4.34 25.06
CA GLY A 67 -13.32 5.38 25.87
C GLY A 67 -13.98 4.80 27.13
N PHE A 68 -14.31 5.67 28.08
CA PHE A 68 -15.00 5.31 29.31
C PHE A 68 -16.46 5.76 29.21
N PRO A 69 -17.40 4.89 28.80
CA PRO A 69 -18.83 5.26 28.72
C PRO A 69 -19.37 5.87 30.02
N TRP A 70 -18.82 5.42 31.15
CA TRP A 70 -19.20 5.88 32.49
C TRP A 70 -18.67 7.29 32.83
N ASP A 71 -17.69 7.80 32.07
CA ASP A 71 -17.17 9.17 32.21
C ASP A 71 -17.88 10.16 31.27
N GLY A 72 -18.95 9.72 30.58
CA GLY A 72 -19.70 10.54 29.63
C GLY A 72 -19.03 10.69 28.26
N ASP A 73 -17.99 9.90 27.98
CA ASP A 73 -17.42 9.81 26.63
C ASP A 73 -18.40 9.06 25.71
N THR A 74 -18.97 9.80 24.76
CA THR A 74 -19.95 9.29 23.79
C THR A 74 -19.31 8.89 22.46
N GLN A 75 -18.02 9.18 22.26
CA GLN A 75 -17.31 8.89 21.02
C GLN A 75 -16.60 7.53 21.11
N MET A 76 -17.40 6.47 21.21
CA MET A 76 -16.86 5.12 21.11
C MET A 76 -16.38 4.83 19.69
N ARG A 77 -15.09 4.52 19.55
CA ARG A 77 -14.53 4.01 18.30
C ARG A 77 -15.07 2.62 18.00
N THR A 78 -15.26 2.32 16.72
CA THR A 78 -15.52 0.95 16.27
C THR A 78 -14.26 0.10 16.40
N ASP A 79 -14.36 -1.24 16.36
CA ASP A 79 -13.21 -2.15 16.40
C ASP A 79 -12.15 -1.80 15.34
N PHE A 80 -12.61 -1.48 14.13
CA PHE A 80 -11.76 -1.06 13.02
C PHE A 80 -11.05 0.27 13.33
N GLN A 81 -11.79 1.27 13.77
CA GLN A 81 -11.22 2.58 14.11
C GLN A 81 -10.24 2.47 15.29
N ASN A 82 -10.56 1.64 16.29
CA ASN A 82 -9.71 1.43 17.46
C ASN A 82 -8.39 0.76 17.07
N LEU A 83 -8.45 -0.28 16.23
CA LEU A 83 -7.25 -0.92 15.69
C LEU A 83 -6.35 0.11 15.00
N GLN A 84 -6.91 0.90 14.09
CA GLN A 84 -6.12 1.89 13.35
C GLN A 84 -5.57 2.98 14.28
N HIS A 85 -6.34 3.40 15.28
CA HIS A 85 -5.91 4.34 16.30
C HIS A 85 -4.68 3.83 17.07
N HIS A 86 -4.71 2.59 17.57
CA HIS A 86 -3.56 2.00 18.28
C HIS A 86 -2.34 1.77 17.36
N LEU A 87 -2.56 1.41 16.10
CA LEU A 87 -1.48 1.32 15.11
C LEU A 87 -0.83 2.69 14.84
N ALA A 88 -1.64 3.75 14.79
CA ALA A 88 -1.17 5.12 14.68
C ALA A 88 -0.36 5.53 15.92
N GLU A 89 -0.87 5.31 17.14
CA GLU A 89 -0.14 5.61 18.39
C GLU A 89 1.24 4.93 18.45
N ALA A 90 1.32 3.65 18.06
CA ALA A 90 2.59 2.94 17.96
C ALA A 90 3.53 3.55 16.91
N ALA A 91 2.98 4.02 15.77
CA ALA A 91 3.74 4.67 14.72
C ALA A 91 4.25 6.06 15.15
N VAL A 92 3.43 6.87 15.85
CA VAL A 92 3.82 8.18 16.37
C VAL A 92 5.08 8.06 17.23
N ARG A 93 5.09 7.12 18.21
CA ARG A 93 6.25 6.91 19.09
C ARG A 93 7.54 6.60 18.34
N THR A 94 7.43 5.93 17.20
CA THR A 94 8.59 5.62 16.34
C THR A 94 9.03 6.86 15.57
N ILE A 95 8.08 7.65 15.06
CA ILE A 95 8.34 8.80 14.21
C ILE A 95 8.88 9.98 15.02
N THR A 96 8.27 10.32 16.16
CA THR A 96 8.69 11.45 17.01
C THR A 96 10.07 11.25 17.63
N ALA A 97 10.55 10.01 17.73
CA ALA A 97 11.93 9.73 18.14
C ALA A 97 12.96 10.13 17.07
N ILE A 98 12.56 10.18 15.80
CA ILE A 98 13.44 10.38 14.65
C ILE A 98 13.28 11.80 14.10
N ILE A 99 12.04 12.21 13.84
CA ILE A 99 11.69 13.51 13.27
C ILE A 99 11.62 14.53 14.38
N LYS A 100 12.38 15.62 14.23
CA LYS A 100 12.36 16.76 15.17
C LYS A 100 11.89 18.06 14.53
N GLY A 101 11.84 18.13 13.20
CA GLY A 101 11.38 19.28 12.44
C GLY A 101 9.96 19.13 11.91
N ILE A 102 9.59 20.10 11.06
CA ILE A 102 8.31 20.14 10.37
C ILE A 102 8.37 19.22 9.15
N VAL A 103 7.44 18.25 9.09
CA VAL A 103 7.30 17.38 7.91
C VAL A 103 6.40 18.05 6.90
N LYS A 104 6.75 17.96 5.64
CA LYS A 104 5.89 18.30 4.53
C LYS A 104 5.32 17.03 3.91
N MET A 105 4.01 16.95 3.80
CA MET A 105 3.32 15.91 3.03
C MET A 105 2.82 16.50 1.72
N ASP A 106 3.33 16.01 0.60
CA ASP A 106 2.81 16.31 -0.73
C ASP A 106 1.80 15.22 -1.12
N VAL A 107 0.61 15.60 -1.54
CA VAL A 107 -0.48 14.66 -1.80
C VAL A 107 -1.29 15.04 -3.03
N ALA A 108 -1.70 14.04 -3.80
CA ALA A 108 -2.61 14.20 -4.93
C ALA A 108 -3.63 13.06 -4.96
N VAL A 109 -4.90 13.40 -5.18
CA VAL A 109 -5.98 12.43 -5.35
C VAL A 109 -6.61 12.58 -6.73
N GLY A 110 -6.55 11.52 -7.53
CA GLY A 110 -7.12 11.48 -8.87
C GLY A 110 -8.63 11.29 -8.84
N ARG A 111 -9.33 11.59 -9.95
CA ARG A 111 -10.79 11.44 -10.08
C ARG A 111 -11.30 10.05 -9.70
N ALA A 112 -10.48 9.02 -9.94
CA ALA A 112 -10.80 7.64 -9.62
C ALA A 112 -10.42 7.24 -8.18
N ALA A 113 -10.25 8.22 -7.28
CA ALA A 113 -9.76 8.11 -5.90
C ALA A 113 -8.35 7.51 -5.76
N GLN A 114 -7.53 7.63 -6.81
CA GLN A 114 -6.14 7.17 -6.79
C GLN A 114 -5.30 8.13 -5.96
N LEU A 115 -4.49 7.61 -5.06
CA LEU A 115 -3.69 8.38 -4.12
C LEU A 115 -2.21 8.34 -4.50
N LEU A 116 -1.61 9.52 -4.60
CA LEU A 116 -0.16 9.72 -4.57
C LEU A 116 0.17 10.53 -3.32
N ARG A 117 1.21 10.12 -2.60
CA ARG A 117 1.70 10.82 -1.42
C ARG A 117 3.22 10.74 -1.34
N GLY A 118 3.83 11.78 -0.82
CA GLY A 118 5.26 11.85 -0.53
C GLY A 118 5.49 12.65 0.75
N TYR A 119 6.58 12.35 1.44
CA TYR A 119 6.96 13.01 2.69
C TYR A 119 8.38 13.54 2.58
N SER A 120 8.59 14.77 3.03
CA SER A 120 9.89 15.44 3.02
C SER A 120 10.10 16.29 4.27
N GLU A 121 11.36 16.54 4.60
CA GLU A 121 11.81 17.51 5.61
C GLU A 121 12.82 18.42 4.91
N GLU A 122 12.62 19.74 5.00
CA GLU A 122 13.47 20.74 4.32
C GLU A 122 13.65 20.51 2.81
N GLY A 123 12.63 19.95 2.15
CA GLY A 123 12.65 19.64 0.71
C GLY A 123 13.41 18.37 0.33
N VAL A 124 13.94 17.63 1.30
CA VAL A 124 14.61 16.34 1.10
C VAL A 124 13.68 15.22 1.58
N ALA A 125 13.65 14.10 0.84
CA ALA A 125 12.90 12.92 1.27
C ALA A 125 13.33 12.47 2.68
N LEU A 126 12.36 12.09 3.52
CA LEU A 126 12.64 11.65 4.89
C LEU A 126 13.62 10.48 4.92
N LYS A 127 14.73 10.63 5.65
CA LYS A 127 15.73 9.57 5.85
C LYS A 127 15.54 8.93 7.21
N GLY A 128 15.62 7.60 7.26
CA GLY A 128 15.55 6.82 8.50
C GLY A 128 14.15 6.62 9.07
N VAL A 129 13.13 7.33 8.55
CA VAL A 129 11.73 7.13 8.94
C VAL A 129 11.12 6.02 8.09
N PRO A 130 10.54 4.96 8.69
CA PRO A 130 9.82 3.96 7.94
C PRO A 130 8.57 4.60 7.30
N VAL A 131 8.49 4.59 5.96
CA VAL A 131 7.32 5.10 5.22
C VAL A 131 6.04 4.42 5.71
N GLU A 132 6.12 3.14 6.04
CA GLU A 132 5.01 2.36 6.61
C GLU A 132 4.44 2.95 7.90
N SER A 133 5.26 3.64 8.71
CA SER A 133 4.78 4.29 9.94
C SER A 133 3.93 5.53 9.61
N LEU A 134 4.32 6.32 8.61
CA LEU A 134 3.53 7.46 8.15
C LEU A 134 2.24 6.99 7.47
N ASP A 135 2.31 5.87 6.75
CA ASP A 135 1.14 5.24 6.15
C ASP A 135 0.14 4.73 7.18
N LYS A 136 0.59 4.20 8.31
CA LYS A 136 -0.29 3.83 9.43
C LYS A 136 -1.04 5.05 9.97
N LEU A 137 -0.36 6.19 10.12
CA LEU A 137 -1.00 7.44 10.54
C LEU A 137 -2.06 7.89 9.52
N PHE A 138 -1.71 7.86 8.23
CA PHE A 138 -2.63 8.24 7.17
C PHE A 138 -3.85 7.33 7.11
N ASN A 139 -3.66 6.02 7.23
CA ASN A 139 -4.76 5.05 7.25
C ASN A 139 -5.64 5.19 8.49
N ALA A 140 -5.08 5.56 9.65
CA ALA A 140 -5.87 5.83 10.84
C ALA A 140 -6.73 7.08 10.71
N TRP A 141 -6.18 8.15 10.13
CA TRP A 141 -6.96 9.34 9.81
C TRP A 141 -8.10 9.02 8.82
N LEU A 142 -7.83 8.21 7.78
CA LEU A 142 -8.88 7.75 6.87
C LEU A 142 -9.95 6.94 7.62
N ALA A 143 -9.55 6.04 8.51
CA ALA A 143 -10.46 5.18 9.27
C ALA A 143 -11.37 5.97 10.21
N GLU A 144 -10.86 7.00 10.89
CA GLU A 144 -11.68 7.93 11.71
C GLU A 144 -12.75 8.66 10.87
N ASN A 145 -12.59 8.69 9.54
CA ASN A 145 -13.50 9.29 8.59
C ASN A 145 -14.24 8.26 7.71
N ASN A 146 -14.23 6.97 8.07
CA ASN A 146 -14.88 5.87 7.35
C ASN A 146 -14.35 5.66 5.91
N TYR A 147 -13.03 5.78 5.75
CA TYR A 147 -12.32 5.47 4.52
C TYR A 147 -11.18 4.47 4.76
N LEU A 148 -10.77 3.80 3.70
CA LEU A 148 -9.60 2.92 3.68
C LEU A 148 -8.84 3.07 2.36
N SER A 149 -7.52 3.14 2.43
CA SER A 149 -6.65 3.05 1.25
C SER A 149 -6.24 1.60 0.99
N LYS A 150 -6.54 1.09 -0.21
CA LYS A 150 -6.12 -0.25 -0.65
C LYS A 150 -5.63 -0.21 -2.09
N GLY A 151 -4.39 -0.65 -2.31
CA GLY A 151 -3.78 -0.63 -3.65
C GLY A 151 -3.69 0.78 -4.24
N SER A 152 -3.38 1.78 -3.41
CA SER A 152 -3.32 3.19 -3.77
C SER A 152 -4.64 3.79 -4.27
N VAL A 153 -5.78 3.20 -3.92
CA VAL A 153 -7.12 3.75 -4.16
C VAL A 153 -7.85 3.87 -2.82
N ILE A 154 -8.55 4.98 -2.60
CA ILE A 154 -9.32 5.23 -1.39
C ILE A 154 -10.76 4.76 -1.62
N TYR A 155 -11.28 3.95 -0.70
CA TYR A 155 -12.63 3.40 -0.70
C TYR A 155 -13.40 3.87 0.53
N GLN A 156 -14.73 3.93 0.40
CA GLN A 156 -15.62 4.10 1.55
C GLN A 156 -15.72 2.79 2.32
N THR A 157 -15.72 2.88 3.65
CA THR A 157 -15.91 1.73 4.52
C THR A 157 -17.14 1.89 5.40
N ASN A 158 -17.68 0.77 5.86
CA ASN A 158 -18.65 0.74 6.94
C ASN A 158 -17.93 0.84 8.31
N GLU A 159 -18.72 0.76 9.38
CA GLU A 159 -18.23 0.80 10.77
C GLU A 159 -17.30 -0.38 11.11
N HIS A 160 -17.39 -1.49 10.39
CA HIS A 160 -16.53 -2.67 10.56
C HIS A 160 -15.23 -2.59 9.75
N GLY A 161 -15.04 -1.54 8.94
CA GLY A 161 -13.87 -1.40 8.05
C GLY A 161 -13.99 -2.15 6.73
N ASP A 162 -15.15 -2.75 6.43
CA ASP A 162 -15.39 -3.39 5.14
C ASP A 162 -15.67 -2.33 4.08
N ILE A 163 -15.13 -2.55 2.88
CA ILE A 163 -15.40 -1.67 1.74
C ILE A 163 -16.87 -1.78 1.35
N VAL A 164 -17.57 -0.66 1.40
CA VAL A 164 -18.97 -0.54 0.98
C VAL A 164 -19.05 -0.87 -0.51
N LYS A 165 -20.15 -1.50 -0.93
CA LYS A 165 -20.41 -1.80 -2.34
C LYS A 165 -21.53 -0.92 -2.86
N ASP A 166 -21.45 -0.56 -4.13
CA ASP A 166 -22.54 0.12 -4.83
C ASP A 166 -23.69 -0.85 -5.15
N LYS A 167 -24.72 -0.35 -5.85
CA LYS A 167 -25.90 -1.13 -6.24
C LYS A 167 -25.57 -2.27 -7.20
N GLU A 168 -24.47 -2.18 -7.94
CA GLU A 168 -23.99 -3.23 -8.85
C GLU A 168 -23.04 -4.23 -8.17
N GLY A 169 -22.72 -4.01 -6.89
CA GLY A 169 -21.82 -4.86 -6.10
C GLY A 169 -20.33 -4.53 -6.25
N ASN A 170 -19.97 -3.43 -6.93
CA ASN A 170 -18.58 -3.01 -7.05
C ASN A 170 -18.10 -2.26 -5.80
N PRO A 171 -16.81 -2.31 -5.45
CA PRO A 171 -16.24 -1.53 -4.36
C PRO A 171 -16.47 -0.02 -4.55
N LEU A 172 -17.13 0.61 -3.59
CA LEU A 172 -17.46 2.03 -3.63
C LEU A 172 -16.22 2.86 -3.35
N ARG A 173 -15.73 3.54 -4.38
CA ARG A 173 -14.59 4.45 -4.27
C ARG A 173 -14.99 5.73 -3.54
N ALA A 174 -14.03 6.33 -2.86
CA ALA A 174 -14.23 7.64 -2.26
C ALA A 174 -14.44 8.72 -3.33
N ASP A 175 -15.14 9.78 -2.96
CA ASP A 175 -15.23 10.97 -3.77
C ASP A 175 -13.92 11.77 -3.61
N ALA A 176 -13.20 11.96 -4.71
CA ALA A 176 -11.88 12.58 -4.69
C ALA A 176 -11.92 14.03 -4.17
N GLU A 177 -12.95 14.80 -4.53
CA GLU A 177 -13.09 16.18 -4.10
C GLU A 177 -13.38 16.24 -2.59
N LYS A 178 -14.23 15.35 -2.08
CA LYS A 178 -14.52 15.27 -0.64
C LYS A 178 -13.27 14.89 0.17
N ILE A 179 -12.45 13.97 -0.32
CA ILE A 179 -11.20 13.60 0.36
C ILE A 179 -10.23 14.79 0.39
N MET A 180 -10.08 15.51 -0.72
CA MET A 180 -9.20 16.68 -0.78
C MET A 180 -9.69 17.82 0.12
N GLN A 181 -11.00 18.07 0.16
CA GLN A 181 -11.61 19.02 1.10
C GLN A 181 -11.37 18.60 2.55
N LEU A 182 -11.64 17.35 2.89
CA LEU A 182 -11.42 16.81 4.23
C LEU A 182 -9.95 16.93 4.65
N MET A 183 -9.03 16.69 3.74
CA MET A 183 -7.60 16.78 4.02
C MET A 183 -7.13 18.20 4.35
N GLY A 184 -7.78 19.21 3.76
CA GLY A 184 -7.51 20.63 4.02
C GLY A 184 -8.34 21.22 5.17
N ASP A 185 -9.18 20.43 5.84
CA ASP A 185 -10.02 20.91 6.95
C ASP A 185 -9.15 21.26 8.17
N GLU A 186 -9.32 22.47 8.71
CA GLU A 186 -8.51 22.97 9.83
C GLU A 186 -8.74 22.22 11.15
N LYS A 187 -9.91 21.59 11.31
CA LYS A 187 -10.33 20.92 12.56
C LYS A 187 -10.20 19.41 12.48
N LYS A 188 -10.34 18.82 11.30
CA LYS A 188 -10.40 17.37 11.08
C LYS A 188 -9.43 16.86 10.01
N GLY A 189 -8.68 17.76 9.37
CA GLY A 189 -7.74 17.40 8.33
C GLY A 189 -6.52 16.65 8.86
N PHE A 190 -5.78 16.06 7.93
CA PHE A 190 -4.66 15.18 8.29
C PHE A 190 -3.55 15.92 9.05
N GLY A 191 -3.26 17.18 8.68
CA GLY A 191 -2.31 18.02 9.41
C GLY A 191 -2.72 18.20 10.87
N ARG A 192 -4.00 18.47 11.13
CA ARG A 192 -4.54 18.62 12.49
C ARG A 192 -4.45 17.31 13.27
N PHE A 193 -4.84 16.19 12.65
CA PHE A 193 -4.75 14.85 13.23
C PHE A 193 -3.34 14.50 13.71
N LEU A 194 -2.32 14.92 12.96
CA LEU A 194 -0.91 14.72 13.34
C LEU A 194 -0.45 15.70 14.42
N GLN A 195 -0.90 16.96 14.35
CA GLN A 195 -0.58 17.97 15.36
C GLN A 195 -1.08 17.57 16.75
N ASP A 196 -2.30 17.02 16.84
CA ASP A 196 -2.87 16.50 18.09
C ASP A 196 -2.03 15.36 18.71
N ARG A 197 -1.14 14.75 17.91
CA ARG A 197 -0.21 13.69 18.30
C ARG A 197 1.25 14.15 18.41
N GLY A 198 1.47 15.47 18.44
CA GLY A 198 2.80 16.07 18.62
C GLY A 198 3.68 16.05 17.37
N LEU A 199 3.11 15.85 16.18
CA LEU A 199 3.83 15.92 14.91
C LEU A 199 3.37 17.14 14.11
N GLU A 200 4.29 18.06 13.84
CA GLU A 200 3.99 19.22 13.01
C GLU A 200 4.14 18.87 11.53
N VAL A 201 3.01 18.85 10.82
CA VAL A 201 2.97 18.48 9.40
C VAL A 201 2.21 19.50 8.58
N VAL A 202 2.85 19.97 7.49
CA VAL A 202 2.23 20.82 6.48
C VAL A 202 1.79 19.94 5.32
N VAL A 203 0.49 19.94 5.03
CA VAL A 203 -0.08 19.19 3.90
C VAL A 203 -0.19 20.11 2.68
N GLN A 204 0.50 19.76 1.60
CA GLN A 204 0.40 20.44 0.32
C GLN A 204 -0.32 19.56 -0.69
N GLN A 205 -1.45 20.07 -1.18
CA GLN A 205 -2.25 19.41 -2.20
C GLN A 205 -1.77 19.76 -3.60
N HIS A 206 -1.70 18.75 -4.47
CA HIS A 206 -1.33 18.86 -5.87
C HIS A 206 -2.42 18.31 -6.78
N GLN A 207 -2.38 18.74 -8.05
CA GLN A 207 -3.17 18.08 -9.08
C GLN A 207 -2.62 16.68 -9.35
N TYR A 208 -3.53 15.72 -9.48
CA TYR A 208 -3.13 14.36 -9.87
C TYR A 208 -2.61 14.37 -11.32
N PRO A 209 -1.46 13.76 -11.61
CA PRO A 209 -0.96 13.69 -12.98
C PRO A 209 -1.96 12.90 -13.83
N GLU A 210 -2.54 13.54 -14.83
CA GLU A 210 -3.33 12.81 -15.83
C GLU A 210 -2.39 11.83 -16.53
N GLN A 211 -2.61 10.53 -16.34
CA GLN A 211 -1.95 9.53 -17.17
C GLN A 211 -2.35 9.85 -18.61
N ALA A 212 -1.40 10.31 -19.43
CA ALA A 212 -1.57 10.33 -20.87
C ALA A 212 -2.07 8.94 -21.26
N GLN A 213 -3.31 8.88 -21.75
CA GLN A 213 -3.92 7.63 -22.19
C GLN A 213 -2.92 6.97 -23.13
N ALA A 214 -2.39 5.80 -22.74
CA ALA A 214 -1.61 5.00 -23.65
C ALA A 214 -2.46 4.82 -24.91
N PRO A 215 -1.94 5.13 -26.12
CA PRO A 215 -2.75 5.10 -27.33
C PRO A 215 -3.33 3.70 -27.48
N ASP A 216 -4.67 3.63 -27.44
CA ASP A 216 -5.42 2.42 -27.66
C ASP A 216 -4.88 1.74 -28.92
N LYS A 217 -4.62 0.44 -28.81
CA LYS A 217 -4.35 -0.45 -29.94
C LYS A 217 -5.63 -0.60 -30.77
N GLN A 218 -6.03 0.46 -31.45
CA GLN A 218 -6.97 0.46 -32.57
C GLN A 218 -6.19 0.84 -33.83
N ARG A 219 -5.24 -0.01 -34.22
CA ARG A 219 -4.68 -0.03 -35.57
C ARG A 219 -4.59 -1.48 -36.00
N GLY A 220 -5.74 -2.01 -36.41
CA GLY A 220 -5.87 -3.44 -36.70
C GLY A 220 -7.19 -3.80 -37.37
N ALA A 221 -7.73 -2.95 -38.23
CA ALA A 221 -8.67 -3.34 -39.28
C ALA A 221 -8.88 -2.13 -40.21
N GLN A 222 -8.92 -2.40 -41.52
CA GLN A 222 -9.15 -1.45 -42.62
C GLN A 222 -7.91 -0.66 -43.08
N ASP A 223 -7.09 -1.30 -43.91
CA ASP A 223 -6.91 -0.85 -45.30
C ASP A 223 -6.05 -1.84 -46.09
N THR A 224 -6.70 -2.89 -46.61
CA THR A 224 -6.19 -3.68 -47.73
C THR A 224 -7.31 -3.84 -48.74
N ALA A 225 -7.47 -2.85 -49.62
CA ALA A 225 -7.89 -3.03 -51.02
C ALA A 225 -8.17 -1.69 -51.70
N LYS A 226 -7.24 -1.20 -52.54
CA LYS A 226 -7.47 -1.06 -53.99
C LYS A 226 -6.23 -0.53 -54.74
N LYS A 227 -5.92 -1.26 -55.80
CA LYS A 227 -4.89 -1.05 -56.85
C LYS A 227 -4.98 0.32 -57.55
N GLY A 228 -3.83 0.95 -57.76
CA GLY A 228 -3.12 0.95 -59.05
C GLY A 228 -3.38 2.09 -60.06
N LYS A 229 -2.32 2.85 -60.37
CA LYS A 229 -1.90 3.51 -61.66
C LYS A 229 -0.90 4.63 -61.30
N ALA A 230 0.16 4.99 -62.02
CA ALA A 230 1.01 4.48 -63.10
C ALA A 230 2.24 5.43 -63.10
N VAL A 231 3.43 4.95 -63.46
CA VAL A 231 4.70 5.73 -63.56
C VAL A 231 4.71 6.53 -64.89
N PRO A 232 5.55 7.58 -65.06
CA PRO A 232 6.93 7.38 -65.55
C PRO A 232 8.02 8.30 -64.94
N ALA A 233 9.26 7.79 -64.92
CA ALA A 233 10.54 8.49 -64.71
C ALA A 233 11.00 9.22 -66.02
N PRO A 234 12.23 9.77 -66.21
CA PRO A 234 13.45 9.84 -65.37
C PRO A 234 14.24 11.18 -65.43
N GLN A 235 15.29 11.37 -64.62
CA GLN A 235 16.59 11.90 -65.10
C GLN A 235 17.74 11.69 -64.10
N GLU A 236 18.83 11.17 -64.67
CA GLU A 236 20.16 10.88 -64.11
C GLU A 236 20.96 12.15 -63.83
N THR A 237 21.83 12.12 -62.81
CA THR A 237 23.24 12.57 -62.93
C THR A 237 24.04 12.17 -61.69
N ARG A 238 25.00 11.26 -61.90
CA ARG A 238 26.25 11.09 -61.14
C ARG A 238 27.35 11.08 -62.23
N PRO A 239 28.52 11.69 -62.01
CA PRO A 239 29.69 11.00 -61.42
C PRO A 239 30.43 11.96 -60.44
N GLU A 240 31.43 11.60 -59.62
CA GLU A 240 32.66 10.86 -59.90
C GLU A 240 33.43 10.60 -58.59
N VAL A 241 34.36 9.62 -58.59
CA VAL A 241 35.23 9.17 -57.47
C VAL A 241 36.69 9.16 -58.00
N PRO A 242 37.72 9.33 -57.16
CA PRO A 242 38.77 8.29 -57.06
C PRO A 242 39.27 8.05 -55.60
N SER A 243 39.38 6.79 -55.13
CA SER A 243 40.57 5.90 -55.07
C SER A 243 41.68 6.40 -54.11
N THR A 244 42.18 5.64 -53.11
CA THR A 244 43.05 4.45 -53.25
C THR A 244 43.28 3.71 -51.90
N ALA A 245 43.47 2.37 -51.96
CA ALA A 245 44.33 1.45 -51.14
C ALA A 245 44.13 1.34 -49.60
N GLU A 246 44.26 0.20 -48.89
CA GLU A 246 44.67 -1.20 -49.12
C GLU A 246 44.28 -2.01 -47.84
N SER A 247 44.06 -3.33 -47.96
CA SER A 247 43.97 -4.31 -46.82
C SER A 247 45.31 -5.06 -46.70
N PRO A 248 45.65 -5.87 -45.65
CA PRO A 248 45.03 -7.22 -45.47
C PRO A 248 45.14 -7.95 -44.09
N THR A 249 44.42 -9.10 -43.98
CA THR A 249 44.71 -10.34 -43.19
C THR A 249 44.62 -10.30 -41.65
N SER A 250 44.26 -11.35 -40.87
CA SER A 250 44.14 -12.81 -41.03
C SER A 250 43.33 -13.37 -39.84
N GLY A 251 42.33 -14.24 -40.05
CA GLY A 251 42.34 -15.64 -39.56
C GLY A 251 41.33 -15.86 -38.41
N GLY A 252 40.17 -16.50 -38.60
CA GLY A 252 39.94 -17.96 -38.68
C GLY A 252 39.38 -18.47 -37.33
N ARG A 253 38.57 -19.51 -37.15
CA ARG A 253 37.65 -20.36 -37.91
C ARG A 253 37.00 -21.29 -36.85
N MET A 254 35.68 -21.53 -36.97
CA MET A 254 34.85 -22.66 -36.47
C MET A 254 34.99 -23.21 -35.03
N GLY A 255 33.86 -23.20 -34.31
CA GLY A 255 32.97 -24.36 -34.15
C GLY A 255 33.57 -25.74 -33.86
N GLY A 256 33.26 -26.24 -32.65
CA GLY A 256 33.36 -27.61 -32.17
C GLY A 256 32.75 -27.69 -30.78
#